data_AF-E2BD27-F1
#
_entry.id   AF-E2BD27-F1
#
_cell.length_a   1.000
_cell.length_b   1.000
_cell.length_c   1.000
_cell.angle_alpha   90.00
_cell.angle_beta   90.00
_cell.angle_gamma   90.00
#
_symmetry.space_group_name_H-M   'P 1'
#
loop_
_entity.id
_entity.type
_entity.pdbx_description
1 polymer ?
#
loop_
_entity_poly.entity_id
_entity_poly.type
_entity_poly.pdbx_seq_one_letter_code
_entity_poly.pdbx_strand_id
1 'polypeptide(L)'
;LSATVQEAAMKILGFSVKSRNLKGTHVKILRDAAAAIATGTNLMAKYIAKDKCGENLDIIEELKVENSSLKTSLNDVKRELEEVKE
;
A
#
# COMPACT_ATOMS: atom_id res chain seq x y z
N LEU A 1 2.72 8.57 -14.94
CA LEU A 1 4.11 8.97 -15.27
C LEU A 1 5.07 7.78 -15.26
N SER A 2 5.30 7.10 -14.12
CA SER A 2 6.25 5.96 -14.07
C SER A 2 5.88 4.80 -15.00
N ALA A 3 4.60 4.37 -15.01
CA ALA A 3 4.13 3.34 -15.94
C ALA A 3 4.30 3.75 -17.42
N THR A 4 4.07 5.02 -17.72
CA THR A 4 4.17 5.62 -19.05
C THR A 4 5.61 5.66 -19.57
N VAL A 5 6.57 6.00 -18.70
CA VAL A 5 8.01 6.00 -19.02
C VAL A 5 8.54 4.58 -19.21
N GLN A 6 8.12 3.63 -18.37
CA GLN A 6 8.50 2.22 -18.50
C GLN A 6 8.00 1.62 -19.82
N GLU A 7 6.77 1.94 -20.22
CA GLU A 7 6.20 1.48 -21.48
C GLU A 7 6.94 2.07 -22.69
N ALA A 8 7.29 3.36 -22.65
CA ALA A 8 8.10 4.00 -23.70
C ALA A 8 9.49 3.36 -23.81
N ALA A 9 10.14 3.09 -22.67
CA ALA A 9 11.44 2.42 -22.63
C ALA A 9 11.38 1.01 -23.23
N MET A 10 10.34 0.22 -22.90
CA MET A 10 10.13 -1.11 -23.50
C MET A 10 9.94 -1.06 -25.02
N LYS A 11 9.23 -0.05 -25.54
CA LYS A 11 9.04 0.14 -26.99
C LYS A 11 10.36 0.45 -27.70
N ILE A 12 11.18 1.35 -27.16
CA ILE A 12 12.50 1.71 -27.72
C ILE A 12 13.46 0.50 -27.72
N LEU A 13 13.43 -0.27 -26.65
CA LEU A 13 14.14 -1.55 -26.53
C LEU A 13 13.75 -2.54 -27.63
N GLY A 14 12.44 -2.76 -27.80
CA GLY A 14 11.91 -3.67 -28.80
C GLY A 14 12.31 -3.27 -30.22
N PHE A 15 12.29 -1.97 -30.51
CA PHE A 15 12.78 -1.43 -31.79
C PHE A 15 14.27 -1.69 -32.00
N SER A 16 15.09 -1.39 -30.99
CA SER A 16 16.56 -1.53 -31.06
C SER A 16 17.01 -2.99 -31.21
N VAL A 17 16.26 -3.94 -30.65
CA VAL A 17 16.47 -5.38 -30.85
C VAL A 17 16.13 -5.79 -32.28
N LYS A 18 14.97 -5.36 -32.80
CA LYS A 18 14.50 -5.71 -34.16
C LYS A 18 15.41 -5.14 -35.24
N SER A 19 15.93 -3.93 -35.05
CA SER A 19 16.86 -3.27 -35.99
C SER A 19 18.30 -3.79 -35.89
N ARG A 20 18.59 -4.75 -34.99
CA ARG A 20 19.95 -5.24 -34.67
C ARG A 20 20.92 -4.15 -34.19
N ASN A 21 20.42 -2.98 -33.81
CA ASN A 21 21.23 -1.89 -33.24
C ASN A 21 21.69 -2.18 -31.80
N LEU A 22 21.15 -3.22 -31.16
CA LEU A 22 21.58 -3.67 -29.83
C LEU A 22 22.12 -5.11 -29.89
N LYS A 23 23.33 -5.33 -29.38
CA LYS A 23 23.90 -6.68 -29.21
C LYS A 23 23.11 -7.45 -28.14
N GLY A 24 22.95 -8.77 -28.30
CA GLY A 24 22.17 -9.63 -27.40
C GLY A 24 22.52 -9.51 -25.90
N THR A 25 23.80 -9.29 -25.58
CA THR A 25 24.25 -9.04 -24.19
C THR A 25 23.61 -7.80 -23.57
N HIS A 26 23.46 -6.72 -24.33
CA HIS A 26 22.84 -5.47 -23.85
C HIS A 26 21.33 -5.66 -23.66
N VAL A 27 20.70 -6.47 -24.50
CA VAL A 27 19.28 -6.82 -24.37
C VAL A 27 19.02 -7.60 -23.09
N LYS A 28 19.91 -8.55 -22.75
CA LYS A 28 19.82 -9.32 -21.50
C LYS A 28 19.96 -8.41 -20.28
N ILE A 29 21.03 -7.61 -20.21
CA ILE A 29 21.28 -6.67 -19.10
C ILE A 29 20.09 -5.74 -18.90
N LEU A 30 19.50 -5.24 -19.99
CA LEU A 30 18.41 -4.30 -19.92
C LEU A 30 17.08 -4.95 -19.50
N ARG A 31 16.83 -6.21 -19.86
CA ARG A 31 15.70 -6.99 -19.30
C ARG A 31 15.90 -7.27 -17.81
N ASP A 32 17.10 -7.65 -17.41
CA ASP A 32 17.43 -7.92 -16.01
C ASP A 32 17.26 -6.65 -15.16
N ALA A 33 17.71 -5.50 -15.66
CA ALA A 33 17.48 -4.20 -15.03
C ALA A 33 15.99 -3.85 -14.94
N ALA A 34 15.21 -4.08 -16.00
CA ALA A 34 13.77 -3.84 -15.98
C ALA A 34 13.04 -4.73 -14.95
N ALA A 35 13.44 -6.01 -14.84
CA ALA A 35 12.90 -6.93 -13.83
C ALA A 35 13.27 -6.49 -12.40
N ALA A 36 14.50 -6.04 -12.17
CA ALA A 36 14.94 -5.51 -10.88
C ALA A 36 14.14 -4.25 -10.48
N ILE A 37 13.94 -3.32 -11.43
CA ILE A 37 13.14 -2.10 -11.21
C ILE A 37 11.68 -2.45 -10.89
N ALA A 38 11.08 -3.40 -11.62
CA ALA A 38 9.71 -3.83 -11.37
C ALA A 38 9.56 -4.46 -9.98
N THR A 39 10.48 -5.36 -9.60
CA THR A 39 10.50 -5.96 -8.26
C THR A 39 10.67 -4.90 -7.17
N GLY A 40 11.60 -3.96 -7.34
CA GLY A 40 11.80 -2.86 -6.40
C GLY A 40 10.57 -1.97 -6.24
N THR A 41 9.89 -1.66 -7.35
CA THR A 41 8.66 -0.87 -7.35
C THR A 41 7.51 -1.58 -6.62
N ASN A 42 7.34 -2.89 -6.86
CA ASN A 42 6.34 -3.69 -6.14
C ASN A 42 6.63 -3.79 -4.65
N LEU A 43 7.91 -3.90 -4.26
CA LEU A 43 8.33 -3.90 -2.87
C LEU A 43 8.02 -2.56 -2.20
N MET A 44 8.34 -1.43 -2.85
CA MET A 44 7.97 -0.09 -2.35
C MET A 44 6.46 0.07 -2.21
N ALA A 45 5.67 -0.39 -3.19
CA ALA A 45 4.21 -0.35 -3.10
C ALA A 45 3.68 -1.14 -1.89
N LYS A 46 4.26 -2.30 -1.59
CA LYS A 46 3.95 -3.06 -0.37
C LYS A 46 4.32 -2.32 0.91
N TYR A 47 5.48 -1.67 0.94
CA TYR A 47 5.90 -0.87 2.10
C TYR A 47 4.97 0.32 2.33
N ILE A 48 4.60 1.06 1.29
CA ILE A 48 3.65 2.18 1.38
C ILE A 48 2.26 1.70 1.82
N ALA A 49 1.80 0.55 1.32
CA ALA A 49 0.53 -0.03 1.75
C ALA A 49 0.56 -0.45 3.22
N LYS A 50 1.70 -0.96 3.71
CA LYS A 50 1.90 -1.30 5.12
C LYS A 50 1.97 -0.05 6.00
N ASP A 51 2.63 1.00 5.54
CA ASP A 51 2.72 2.29 6.23
C ASP A 51 1.33 2.93 6.40
N LYS A 52 0.52 2.95 5.33
CA LYS A 52 -0.90 3.34 5.39
C LYS A 52 -1.75 2.46 6.30
N CYS A 53 -1.38 1.19 6.49
CA CYS A 53 -2.04 0.32 7.46
C CYS A 53 -1.72 0.74 8.91
N GLY A 54 -0.60 1.42 9.16
CA GLY A 54 -0.27 2.01 10.46
C GLY A 54 -1.32 3.05 10.88
N GLU A 55 -1.70 3.96 9.98
CA GLU A 55 -2.76 4.94 10.23
C GLU A 55 -4.11 4.27 10.56
N ASN A 56 -4.43 3.14 9.90
CA ASN A 56 -5.63 2.38 10.24
C ASN A 56 -5.55 1.72 11.62
N LEU A 57 -4.36 1.35 12.09
CA LEU A 57 -4.18 0.77 13.42
C LEU A 57 -4.42 1.82 14.51
N ASP A 58 -3.93 3.04 14.31
CA ASP A 58 -4.15 4.16 15.24
C ASP A 58 -5.66 4.48 15.36
N ILE A 59 -6.38 4.55 14.24
CA ILE A 59 -7.84 4.73 14.23
C ILE A 59 -8.56 3.58 14.95
N ILE A 60 -8.11 2.34 14.78
CA ILE A 60 -8.69 1.18 15.49
C ILE A 60 -8.46 1.28 17.01
N GLU A 61 -7.31 1.76 17.45
CA GLU A 61 -7.00 2.00 18.86
C GLU A 61 -7.93 3.06 19.46
N GLU A 62 -8.09 4.20 18.79
CA GLU A 62 -9.00 5.28 19.20
C GLU A 62 -10.45 4.79 19.32
N LEU A 63 -10.94 4.05 18.32
CA LEU A 63 -12.29 3.48 18.35
C LEU A 63 -12.50 2.48 19.50
N LYS A 64 -11.47 1.71 19.88
CA LYS A 64 -11.57 0.79 21.03
C LYS A 64 -11.69 1.55 22.34
N VAL A 65 -10.91 2.61 22.51
CA VAL A 65 -10.95 3.47 23.71
C VAL A 65 -12.33 4.12 23.84
N GLU A 66 -12.84 4.70 22.75
CA GLU A 66 -14.16 5.33 22.73
C GLU A 66 -15.28 4.32 23.01
N ASN A 67 -15.21 3.12 22.42
CA ASN A 67 -16.20 2.07 22.67
C ASN A 67 -16.23 1.64 24.15
N SER A 68 -15.05 1.53 24.79
CA SER A 68 -14.96 1.21 26.21
C SER A 68 -15.58 2.32 27.07
N SER A 69 -15.29 3.58 26.75
CA SER A 69 -15.88 4.73 27.43
C SER A 69 -17.41 4.75 27.31
N LEU A 70 -17.93 4.57 26.09
CA LEU A 70 -19.37 4.51 25.83
C LEU A 70 -20.06 3.36 26.58
N LYS A 71 -19.42 2.19 26.67
CA LYS A 71 -19.95 1.07 27.46
C LYS A 71 -20.05 1.40 28.94
N THR A 72 -19.06 2.09 29.50
CA THR A 72 -19.09 2.57 30.89
C THR A 72 -20.25 3.55 31.08
N SER A 73 -20.33 4.58 30.24
CA SER A 73 -21.43 5.57 30.30
C SER A 73 -22.80 4.93 30.16
N LEU A 74 -22.95 3.94 29.28
CA LEU A 74 -24.20 3.20 29.12
C LEU A 74 -24.58 2.41 30.38
N ASN A 75 -23.60 1.81 31.06
CA ASN A 75 -23.85 1.08 32.29
C ASN A 75 -24.24 2.03 33.44
N ASP A 76 -23.61 3.20 33.51
CA ASP A 76 -23.95 4.22 34.52
C ASP A 76 -25.36 4.74 34.33
N VAL A 77 -25.75 5.10 33.08
CA VAL A 77 -27.12 5.53 32.77
C VAL A 77 -28.15 4.43 33.06
N LYS A 78 -27.81 3.17 32.79
CA LYS A 78 -28.69 2.04 33.14
C LYS A 78 -28.87 1.92 34.65
N ARG A 79 -27.80 2.10 35.44
CA ARG A 79 -27.89 2.08 36.90
C ARG A 79 -28.78 3.20 37.42
N GLU A 80 -28.57 4.43 36.97
CA GLU A 80 -29.40 5.57 37.34
C GLU A 80 -30.88 5.37 36.98
N LEU A 81 -31.16 4.75 35.82
CA LEU A 81 -32.53 4.46 35.40
C LEU A 81 -33.22 3.43 36.30
N GLU A 82 -32.50 2.41 36.78
CA GLU A 82 -33.05 1.43 37.70
C GLU A 82 -33.27 2.03 39.10
N GLU A 83 -32.37 2.90 39.57
CA GLU A 83 -32.53 3.63 40.84
C GLU A 83 -33.74 4.58 40.84
N VAL A 84 -34.09 5.18 39.69
CA VAL A 84 -35.28 6.05 39.56
C VAL A 84 -36.59 5.26 39.47
N LYS A 85 -36.54 3.97 39.12
CA LYS A 85 -37.72 3.10 39.04
C LYS A 85 -38.12 2.48 40.38
N GLU A 86 -37.21 2.44 41.36
CA GLU A 86 -37.49 2.05 42.76
C GLU A 86 -38.16 3.18 43.54
#